data_AF-A0A822F8K8-F1
#
_entry.id   AF-A0A822F8K8-F1
#
_cell.length_a   1.000
_cell.length_b   1.000
_cell.length_c   1.000
_cell.angle_alpha   90.00
_cell.angle_beta   90.00
_cell.angle_gamma   90.00
#
_symmetry.space_group_name_H-M   'P 1'
#
loop_
_entity.id
_entity.type
_entity.pdbx_description
1 polymer ?
#
loop_
_entity_poly.entity_id
_entity_poly.type
_entity_poly.pdbx_seq_one_letter_code
_entity_poly.pdbx_strand_id
1 'polypeptide(L)'
;WLRTFKYAELVGDERVKSMKAKHKSQAEILYQLGYGFRRLHKNAPGGIYECNNKCSCNKQTCSNRVVQNGIIAQLQLFKTVGRGWGVRTLHDLPLGTFISIYSGEIFTSEQADARGKKIGDEYQADLDFFENINNDSDDEEDEDENSEIHSELDNDEDEENKIPSSNIESRSLRSRDLNNKKDRKKSSKSKPNKKDKNSTLNRTLLPDYDGVVYTLDAKLVGNVGRYFNHSCSPNIAVQNVFVDTHDIHFPWIGFFTTKTIRAGTEL
;
A
#
# COMPACT_ATOMS: atom_id res chain seq x y z
N TRP A 1 3.46 9.91 16.84
CA TRP A 1 3.26 11.33 16.43
C TRP A 1 4.54 12.14 16.24
N LEU A 2 5.28 12.56 17.28
CA LEU A 2 6.48 13.41 17.04
C LEU A 2 7.52 12.78 16.10
N ARG A 3 7.71 11.45 16.17
CA ARG A 3 8.57 10.72 15.24
C ARG A 3 8.00 10.73 13.81
N THR A 4 6.73 10.38 13.63
CA THR A 4 6.02 10.52 12.34
C THR A 4 6.28 11.88 11.70
N PHE A 5 6.10 12.96 12.46
CA PHE A 5 6.37 14.31 11.97
C PHE A 5 7.84 14.55 11.61
N LYS A 6 8.78 14.14 12.48
CA LYS A 6 10.21 14.27 12.22
C LYS A 6 10.62 13.55 10.94
N TYR A 7 10.16 12.32 10.72
CA TYR A 7 10.49 11.56 9.51
C TYR A 7 9.78 12.11 8.28
N ALA A 8 8.51 12.54 8.37
CA ALA A 8 7.82 13.25 7.30
C ALA A 8 8.58 14.52 6.86
N GLU A 9 9.13 15.27 7.82
CA GLU A 9 9.99 16.41 7.53
C GLU A 9 11.31 16.02 6.84
N LEU A 10 11.97 14.95 7.31
CA LEU A 10 13.23 14.46 6.74
C LEU A 10 13.08 13.96 5.30
N VAL A 11 11.98 13.28 4.99
CA VAL A 11 11.69 12.78 3.63
C VAL A 11 11.08 13.86 2.73
N GLY A 12 10.87 15.08 3.24
CA GLY A 12 10.40 16.21 2.46
C GLY A 12 8.92 16.18 2.09
N ASP A 13 8.06 15.58 2.93
CA ASP A 13 6.62 15.52 2.73
C ASP A 13 6.01 16.90 2.46
N GLU A 14 5.38 17.06 1.29
CA GLU A 14 4.83 18.34 0.82
C GLU A 14 3.74 18.89 1.74
N ARG A 15 3.00 18.03 2.45
CA ARG A 15 1.99 18.47 3.43
C ARG A 15 2.66 19.21 4.58
N VAL A 16 3.83 18.73 5.03
CA VAL A 16 4.61 19.38 6.09
C VAL A 16 5.08 20.75 5.63
N LYS A 17 5.66 20.84 4.43
CA LYS A 17 6.13 22.11 3.84
C LYS A 17 4.99 23.12 3.71
N SER A 18 3.88 22.70 3.09
CA SER A 18 2.69 23.51 2.86
C SER A 18 2.06 24.02 4.16
N MET A 19 1.92 23.16 5.18
CA MET A 19 1.33 23.56 6.46
C MET A 19 2.24 24.48 7.28
N LYS A 20 3.57 24.27 7.25
CA LYS A 20 4.53 25.20 7.88
C LYS A 20 4.47 26.57 7.21
N ALA A 21 4.39 26.63 5.88
CA ALA A 21 4.23 27.87 5.13
C ALA A 21 2.93 28.61 5.48
N LYS A 22 1.86 27.87 5.79
CA LYS A 22 0.57 28.41 6.27
C LYS A 22 0.55 28.71 7.77
N HIS A 23 1.69 28.70 8.46
CA HIS A 23 1.82 28.92 9.91
C HIS A 23 0.89 28.03 10.76
N LYS A 24 0.60 26.81 10.30
CA LYS A 24 -0.22 25.85 11.05
C LYS A 24 0.50 25.38 12.31
N SER A 25 -0.28 25.17 13.37
CA SER A 25 0.24 24.66 14.63
C SER A 25 0.76 23.24 14.45
N GLN A 26 1.70 22.85 15.32
CA GLN A 26 2.22 21.48 15.32
C GLN A 26 1.10 20.44 15.54
N ALA A 27 0.07 20.77 16.32
CA ALA A 27 -1.07 19.89 16.55
C ALA A 27 -1.88 19.64 15.26
N GLU A 28 -2.14 20.69 14.47
CA GLU A 28 -2.82 20.56 13.17
C GLU A 28 -2.00 19.73 12.18
N ILE A 29 -0.69 19.92 12.15
CA ILE A 29 0.20 19.12 11.30
C ILE A 29 0.15 17.64 11.70
N LEU A 30 0.24 17.35 13.00
CA LEU A 30 0.18 15.98 13.51
C LEU A 30 -1.16 15.30 13.23
N TYR A 31 -2.27 16.05 13.23
CA TYR A 31 -3.57 15.52 12.86
C TYR A 31 -3.64 15.11 11.38
N GLN A 32 -2.96 15.84 10.49
CA GLN A 32 -2.94 15.55 9.05
C GLN A 32 -1.96 14.44 8.64
N LEU A 33 -0.89 14.24 9.42
CA LEU A 33 0.10 13.18 9.16
C LEU A 33 -0.20 11.87 9.88
N GLY A 34 -1.00 11.94 10.94
CA GLY A 34 -1.30 10.81 11.80
C GLY A 34 -2.68 10.21 11.58
N TYR A 35 -3.14 9.46 12.58
CA TYR A 35 -4.48 8.92 12.58
C TYR A 35 -5.48 9.99 13.02
N GLY A 36 -6.44 10.28 12.16
CA GLY A 36 -7.66 11.01 12.51
C GLY A 36 -8.75 10.02 12.89
N PHE A 37 -9.30 10.11 14.11
CA PHE A 37 -10.32 9.17 14.59
C PHE A 37 -9.95 7.68 14.40
N ARG A 38 -8.69 7.34 14.67
CA ARG A 38 -8.12 5.98 14.48
C ARG A 38 -8.12 5.48 13.02
N ARG A 39 -8.17 6.39 12.05
CA ARG A 39 -8.09 6.12 10.61
C ARG A 39 -6.95 6.90 9.99
N LEU A 40 -6.31 6.33 8.97
CA LEU A 40 -5.25 6.97 8.21
C LEU A 40 -5.82 7.57 6.92
N HIS A 41 -6.10 8.88 6.92
CA HIS A 41 -6.78 9.52 5.79
C HIS A 41 -5.88 9.72 4.56
N LYS A 42 -4.58 9.85 4.77
CA LYS A 42 -3.57 10.02 3.72
C LYS A 42 -2.34 9.20 4.09
N ASN A 43 -1.68 8.61 3.09
CA ASN A 43 -0.40 7.90 3.28
C ASN A 43 0.60 8.83 4.01
N ALA A 44 1.43 8.27 4.87
CA ALA A 44 2.55 8.93 5.52
C ALA A 44 3.86 8.34 4.98
N PRO A 45 4.51 8.97 3.99
CA PRO A 45 5.73 8.45 3.35
C PRO A 45 6.85 8.13 4.35
N GLY A 46 7.00 8.95 5.40
CA GLY A 46 7.98 8.74 6.48
C GLY A 46 7.58 7.65 7.50
N GLY A 47 6.46 6.96 7.30
CA GLY A 47 5.94 5.93 8.20
C GLY A 47 5.14 6.46 9.40
N ILE A 48 4.25 5.63 9.93
CA ILE A 48 3.48 5.93 11.14
C ILE A 48 4.17 5.31 12.36
N TYR A 49 4.50 6.13 13.36
CA TYR A 49 5.06 5.67 14.63
C TYR A 49 3.98 5.64 15.71
N GLU A 50 3.51 4.43 16.02
CA GLU A 50 2.51 4.19 17.06
C GLU A 50 3.09 4.30 18.47
N CYS A 51 2.21 4.50 19.45
CA CYS A 51 2.58 4.40 20.85
C CYS A 51 2.80 2.93 21.24
N ASN A 52 3.83 2.66 22.03
CA ASN A 52 4.16 1.29 22.48
C ASN A 52 4.24 1.22 24.01
N ASN A 53 4.72 0.10 24.55
CA ASN A 53 4.77 -0.13 26.01
C ASN A 53 5.64 0.88 26.78
N LYS A 54 6.49 1.68 26.10
CA LYS A 54 7.28 2.76 26.71
C LYS A 54 6.52 4.10 26.81
N CYS A 55 5.35 4.22 26.19
CA CYS A 55 4.53 5.43 26.26
C CYS A 55 3.65 5.43 27.52
N SER A 56 3.45 6.62 28.11
CA SER A 56 2.61 6.83 29.31
C SER A 56 1.10 6.89 29.02
N CYS A 57 0.69 6.84 27.75
CA CYS A 57 -0.71 6.90 27.35
C CYS A 57 -1.51 5.66 27.83
N ASN A 58 -2.81 5.83 28.08
CA ASN A 58 -3.71 4.71 28.32
C ASN A 58 -3.79 3.80 27.09
N LYS A 59 -3.57 2.49 27.28
CA LYS A 59 -3.48 1.52 26.17
C LYS A 59 -4.80 1.34 25.41
N GLN A 60 -5.93 1.43 26.10
CA GLN A 60 -7.26 1.19 25.53
C GLN A 60 -7.79 2.41 24.77
N THR A 61 -7.46 3.62 25.21
CA THR A 61 -8.02 4.87 24.66
C THR A 61 -7.04 5.67 23.81
N CYS A 62 -5.76 5.28 23.73
CA CYS A 62 -4.78 5.97 22.90
C CYS A 62 -5.18 5.95 21.42
N SER A 63 -5.34 7.13 20.83
CA SER A 63 -5.65 7.27 19.40
C SER A 63 -4.46 6.92 18.48
N ASN A 64 -3.24 6.80 19.04
CA ASN A 64 -2.02 6.39 18.33
C ASN A 64 -1.70 4.90 18.53
N ARG A 65 -2.73 4.06 18.70
CA ARG A 65 -2.63 2.60 18.73
C ARG A 65 -3.75 2.05 17.85
N VAL A 66 -3.46 1.74 16.59
CA VAL A 66 -4.46 1.32 15.61
C VAL A 66 -4.09 -0.05 15.09
N VAL A 67 -2.96 -0.18 14.40
CA VAL A 67 -2.50 -1.43 13.79
C VAL A 67 -2.21 -2.49 14.84
N GLN A 68 -1.60 -2.10 15.96
CA GLN A 68 -1.30 -3.03 17.06
C GLN A 68 -2.54 -3.61 17.75
N ASN A 69 -3.72 -3.02 17.53
CA ASN A 69 -4.98 -3.56 18.07
C ASN A 69 -5.56 -4.69 17.22
N GLY A 70 -4.90 -5.03 16.10
CA GLY A 70 -5.28 -6.15 15.25
C GLY A 70 -6.48 -5.85 14.35
N ILE A 71 -6.92 -6.90 13.65
CA ILE A 71 -7.99 -6.83 12.66
C ILE A 71 -9.33 -6.62 13.37
N ILE A 72 -10.00 -5.52 13.03
CA ILE A 72 -11.37 -5.20 13.50
C ILE A 72 -12.41 -5.49 12.41
N ALA A 73 -12.03 -5.30 11.14
CA ALA A 73 -12.87 -5.58 9.99
C ALA A 73 -13.23 -7.08 9.91
N GLN A 74 -14.46 -7.38 9.53
CA GLN A 74 -14.90 -8.76 9.29
C GLN A 74 -14.58 -9.09 7.84
N LEU A 75 -13.57 -9.92 7.66
CA LEU A 75 -13.03 -10.28 6.37
C LEU A 75 -13.46 -11.71 6.00
N GLN A 76 -13.68 -11.93 4.71
CA GLN A 76 -13.96 -13.24 4.16
C GLN A 76 -12.97 -13.56 3.05
N LEU A 77 -12.31 -14.71 3.17
CA LEU A 77 -11.57 -15.32 2.08
C LEU A 77 -12.57 -15.97 1.11
N PHE A 78 -12.45 -15.66 -0.18
CA PHE A 78 -13.35 -16.21 -1.21
C PHE A 78 -12.59 -16.55 -2.48
N LYS A 79 -13.14 -17.46 -3.29
CA LYS A 79 -12.55 -17.83 -4.58
C LYS A 79 -12.90 -16.78 -5.62
N THR A 80 -11.90 -16.19 -6.26
CA THR A 80 -12.08 -15.22 -7.34
C THR A 80 -12.12 -15.93 -8.69
N VAL A 81 -12.65 -15.24 -9.71
CA VAL A 81 -12.60 -15.72 -11.09
C VAL A 81 -11.22 -15.40 -11.66
N GLY A 82 -10.43 -16.44 -11.96
CA GLY A 82 -9.15 -16.32 -12.66
C GLY A 82 -7.95 -15.79 -11.85
N ARG A 83 -8.15 -15.29 -10.62
CA ARG A 83 -7.07 -14.76 -9.75
C ARG A 83 -6.83 -15.59 -8.48
N GLY A 84 -7.44 -16.77 -8.37
CA GLY A 84 -7.21 -17.67 -7.24
C GLY A 84 -8.10 -17.34 -6.04
N TRP A 85 -7.49 -17.04 -4.90
CA TRP A 85 -8.20 -16.62 -3.69
C TRP A 85 -8.10 -15.10 -3.55
N GLY A 86 -9.12 -14.47 -2.97
CA GLY A 86 -9.14 -13.04 -2.67
C GLY A 86 -9.79 -12.81 -1.32
N VAL A 87 -9.67 -11.58 -0.83
CA VAL A 87 -10.27 -11.15 0.44
C VAL A 87 -11.34 -10.11 0.13
N ARG A 88 -12.47 -10.19 0.81
CA ARG A 88 -13.51 -9.16 0.76
C ARG A 88 -13.96 -8.78 2.16
N THR A 89 -14.52 -7.58 2.30
CA THR A 89 -15.15 -7.14 3.56
C THR A 89 -16.60 -7.60 3.64
N LEU A 90 -17.10 -7.89 4.85
CA LEU A 90 -18.51 -8.22 5.12
C LEU A 90 -19.36 -7.02 5.53
N HIS A 91 -18.74 -5.85 5.74
CA HIS A 91 -19.43 -4.60 6.04
C HIS A 91 -18.73 -3.42 5.35
N ASP A 92 -19.40 -2.27 5.32
CA ASP A 92 -18.84 -1.05 4.75
C ASP A 92 -17.63 -0.59 5.56
N LEU A 93 -16.53 -0.30 4.88
CA LEU A 93 -15.30 0.19 5.46
C LEU A 93 -15.10 1.66 5.07
N PRO A 94 -15.12 2.60 6.03
CA PRO A 94 -14.82 4.00 5.75
C PRO A 94 -13.38 4.22 5.26
N LEU A 95 -13.15 5.29 4.49
CA LEU A 95 -11.80 5.78 4.15
C LEU A 95 -10.85 5.78 5.36
N GLY A 96 -9.61 5.34 5.14
CA GLY A 96 -8.54 5.26 6.12
C GLY A 96 -8.67 4.15 7.18
N THR A 97 -9.62 3.22 7.03
CA THR A 97 -9.77 2.09 7.94
C THR A 97 -8.59 1.13 7.82
N PHE A 98 -7.99 0.76 8.95
CA PHE A 98 -7.00 -0.32 9.01
C PHE A 98 -7.67 -1.68 8.78
N ILE A 99 -7.06 -2.51 7.92
CA ILE A 99 -7.59 -3.82 7.53
C ILE A 99 -6.82 -4.95 8.19
N SER A 100 -5.53 -5.07 7.87
CA SER A 100 -4.65 -6.13 8.34
C SER A 100 -3.21 -5.71 8.13
N ILE A 101 -2.29 -6.35 8.82
CA ILE A 101 -0.87 -6.33 8.42
C ILE A 101 -0.61 -7.41 7.36
N TYR A 102 0.48 -7.29 6.61
CA TYR A 102 1.09 -8.40 5.88
C TYR A 102 2.06 -9.12 6.82
N SER A 103 1.73 -10.36 7.21
CA SER A 103 2.57 -11.16 8.11
C SER A 103 3.21 -12.34 7.41
N GLY A 104 4.47 -12.60 7.72
CA GLY A 104 5.24 -13.75 7.26
C GLY A 104 6.61 -13.80 7.93
N GLU A 105 7.48 -14.65 7.42
CA GLU A 105 8.85 -14.79 7.90
C GLU A 105 9.75 -13.73 7.25
N ILE A 106 10.67 -13.13 8.01
CA ILE A 106 11.61 -12.14 7.48
C ILE A 106 12.92 -12.83 7.10
N PHE A 107 13.37 -12.57 5.88
CA PHE A 107 14.62 -13.07 5.32
C PHE A 107 15.46 -11.91 4.78
N THR A 108 16.76 -12.11 4.64
CA THR A 108 17.57 -11.23 3.78
C THR A 108 17.17 -11.44 2.32
N SER A 109 17.39 -10.45 1.45
CA SER A 109 17.07 -10.60 0.01
C SER A 109 17.73 -11.83 -0.62
N GLU A 110 18.98 -12.16 -0.26
CA GLU A 110 19.65 -13.36 -0.77
C GLU A 110 18.96 -14.66 -0.33
N GLN A 111 18.52 -14.73 0.94
CA GLN A 111 17.79 -15.88 1.46
C GLN A 111 16.41 -16.02 0.80
N ALA A 112 15.70 -14.91 0.61
CA ALA A 112 14.41 -14.86 -0.06
C ALA A 112 14.52 -15.32 -1.52
N ASP A 113 15.50 -14.82 -2.27
CA ASP A 113 15.79 -15.24 -3.64
C ASP A 113 16.08 -16.74 -3.76
N ALA A 114 16.91 -17.26 -2.84
CA ALA A 114 17.26 -18.68 -2.82
C ALA A 114 16.05 -19.57 -2.50
N ARG A 115 15.11 -19.07 -1.69
CA ARG A 115 13.86 -19.75 -1.32
C ARG A 115 12.82 -19.66 -2.43
N GLY A 116 12.64 -18.49 -3.05
CA GLY A 116 11.73 -18.26 -4.17
C GLY A 116 12.01 -19.20 -5.34
N LYS A 117 13.30 -19.43 -5.65
CA LYS A 117 13.73 -20.43 -6.65
C LYS A 117 13.34 -21.87 -6.34
N LYS A 118 13.10 -22.21 -5.07
CA LYS A 118 12.78 -23.58 -4.61
C LYS A 118 11.28 -23.81 -4.48
N ILE A 119 10.55 -22.86 -3.90
CA ILE A 119 9.14 -23.05 -3.52
C ILE A 119 8.18 -22.01 -4.12
N GLY A 120 8.68 -21.06 -4.92
CA GLY A 120 7.92 -19.93 -5.45
C GLY A 120 8.06 -18.67 -4.60
N ASP A 121 7.95 -17.51 -5.25
CA ASP A 121 8.14 -16.16 -4.72
C ASP A 121 6.83 -15.35 -4.63
N GLU A 122 5.68 -15.98 -4.87
CA GLU A 122 4.38 -15.31 -5.06
C GLU A 122 3.85 -14.59 -3.82
N TYR A 123 4.47 -14.81 -2.67
CA TYR A 123 4.11 -14.21 -1.37
C TYR A 123 5.27 -13.46 -0.73
N GLN A 124 6.27 -13.10 -1.53
CA GLN A 124 7.40 -12.27 -1.09
C GLN A 124 7.06 -10.78 -1.26
N ALA A 125 7.39 -9.99 -0.26
CA ALA A 125 7.24 -8.54 -0.26
C ALA A 125 8.52 -7.89 0.27
N ASP A 126 9.14 -7.02 -0.51
CA ASP A 126 10.35 -6.33 -0.09
C ASP A 126 10.03 -5.25 0.94
N LEU A 127 10.85 -5.22 2.00
CA LEU A 127 10.81 -4.22 3.07
C LEU A 127 11.75 -3.07 2.72
N ASP A 128 11.70 -2.56 1.48
CA ASP A 128 12.48 -1.39 1.09
C ASP A 128 11.73 -0.11 1.46
N PHE A 129 12.12 0.48 2.59
CA PHE A 129 11.56 1.75 3.06
C PHE A 129 11.74 2.89 2.05
N PHE A 130 12.79 2.87 1.20
CA PHE A 130 13.11 3.96 0.29
C PHE A 130 12.33 3.92 -1.03
N GLU A 131 12.07 2.75 -1.60
CA GLU A 131 11.21 2.66 -2.78
C GLU A 131 9.78 3.11 -2.46
N ASN A 132 9.28 2.79 -1.27
CA ASN A 132 7.96 3.23 -0.80
C ASN A 132 7.82 4.75 -0.67
N ILE A 133 8.90 5.48 -0.40
CA ILE A 133 8.86 6.96 -0.32
C ILE A 133 8.77 7.59 -1.72
N ASN A 134 9.37 6.95 -2.73
CA ASN A 134 9.44 7.49 -4.09
C ASN A 134 8.21 7.13 -4.95
N ASN A 135 7.50 6.05 -4.64
CA ASN A 135 6.32 5.64 -5.42
C ASN A 135 5.10 6.58 -5.22
N ASP A 136 5.03 7.33 -4.12
CA ASP A 136 3.95 8.28 -3.86
C ASP A 136 4.07 9.60 -4.67
N SER A 137 5.19 9.86 -5.37
CA SER A 137 5.38 11.11 -6.14
C SER A 137 4.86 11.07 -7.57
N ASP A 138 4.46 9.89 -8.08
CA ASP A 138 4.15 9.69 -9.49
C ASP A 138 2.64 9.55 -9.78
N ASP A 139 1.77 9.54 -8.74
CA ASP A 139 0.34 9.24 -8.85
C ASP A 139 -0.60 10.46 -8.65
N GLU A 140 -0.10 11.70 -8.51
CA GLU A 140 -0.96 12.89 -8.59
C GLU A 140 -1.19 13.27 -10.07
N GLU A 141 -2.08 12.54 -10.75
CA GLU A 141 -2.72 13.04 -11.97
C GLU A 141 -3.64 14.21 -11.59
N ASP A 142 -3.36 15.38 -12.16
CA ASP A 142 -4.05 16.65 -11.95
C ASP A 142 -5.57 16.53 -12.21
N GLU A 143 -6.40 16.53 -11.16
CA GLU A 143 -7.82 16.83 -11.28
C GLU A 143 -8.01 18.36 -11.28
N ASP A 144 -7.92 18.96 -12.47
CA ASP A 144 -8.35 20.33 -12.74
C ASP A 144 -9.88 20.44 -12.53
N GLU A 145 -10.31 20.81 -11.31
CA GLU A 145 -11.66 21.32 -11.07
C GLU A 145 -11.80 22.73 -11.66
N ASN A 146 -12.25 22.83 -12.91
CA ASN A 146 -13.06 23.98 -13.31
C ASN A 146 -13.99 23.64 -14.48
N SER A 147 -15.25 23.33 -14.19
CA SER A 147 -16.33 23.72 -15.09
C SER A 147 -17.57 24.09 -14.29
N GLU A 148 -17.89 25.38 -14.36
CA GLU A 148 -19.08 25.99 -13.80
C GLU A 148 -20.35 25.37 -14.39
N ILE A 149 -21.34 25.25 -13.52
CA ILE A 149 -22.71 24.85 -13.82
C ILE A 149 -23.34 25.86 -14.79
N HIS A 150 -23.82 25.40 -15.94
CA HIS A 150 -24.97 26.02 -16.58
C HIS A 150 -26.02 24.96 -16.90
N SER A 151 -27.21 25.21 -16.38
CA SER A 151 -28.44 24.45 -16.55
C SER A 151 -29.13 24.88 -17.83
N GLU A 152 -29.52 23.92 -18.68
CA GLU A 152 -30.68 24.06 -19.56
C GLU A 152 -31.41 22.70 -19.64
N LEU A 153 -32.72 22.77 -19.48
CA LEU A 153 -33.70 21.69 -19.57
C LEU A 153 -34.19 21.52 -21.03
N ASP A 154 -34.96 20.45 -21.21
CA ASP A 154 -35.86 20.09 -22.33
C ASP A 154 -35.25 19.12 -23.36
N ASN A 155 -35.93 18.10 -23.89
CA ASN A 155 -37.11 17.30 -23.55
C ASN A 155 -37.17 16.17 -24.63
N ASP A 156 -37.92 15.12 -24.33
CA ASP A 156 -38.63 14.21 -25.26
C ASP A 156 -37.94 12.96 -25.89
N GLU A 157 -38.44 11.82 -25.38
CA GLU A 157 -39.09 10.66 -26.06
C GLU A 157 -38.27 9.60 -26.85
N ASP A 158 -38.32 8.38 -26.29
CA ASP A 158 -38.58 7.05 -26.86
C ASP A 158 -37.86 6.54 -28.13
N GLU A 159 -37.07 5.46 -28.02
CA GLU A 159 -37.38 4.15 -28.67
C GLU A 159 -36.37 3.03 -28.34
N GLU A 160 -36.88 1.80 -28.41
CA GLU A 160 -36.26 0.52 -28.06
C GLU A 160 -35.17 -0.01 -29.01
N ASN A 161 -34.29 -0.85 -28.43
CA ASN A 161 -33.64 -2.04 -28.99
C ASN A 161 -32.86 -1.94 -30.32
N LYS A 162 -31.51 -2.08 -30.23
CA LYS A 162 -30.73 -3.04 -31.06
C LYS A 162 -29.29 -3.20 -30.61
N ILE A 163 -28.91 -4.46 -30.42
CA ILE A 163 -27.54 -4.96 -30.41
C ILE A 163 -26.90 -4.70 -31.79
N PRO A 164 -25.61 -4.34 -31.83
CA PRO A 164 -24.73 -4.92 -32.83
C PRO A 164 -23.44 -5.47 -32.22
N SER A 165 -23.17 -6.72 -32.55
CA SER A 165 -21.87 -7.36 -32.47
C SER A 165 -20.86 -6.64 -33.37
N SER A 166 -19.72 -6.22 -32.82
CA SER A 166 -18.45 -6.19 -33.58
C SER A 166 -17.24 -6.07 -32.66
N ASN A 167 -16.41 -7.12 -32.71
CA ASN A 167 -15.01 -7.25 -32.32
C ASN A 167 -14.19 -5.96 -32.15
N ILE A 168 -13.59 -5.79 -30.97
CA ILE A 168 -12.28 -5.13 -30.79
C ILE A 168 -11.47 -5.91 -29.75
N GLU A 169 -10.28 -6.36 -30.15
CA GLU A 169 -9.28 -7.06 -29.34
C GLU A 169 -8.63 -6.14 -28.30
N SER A 170 -8.42 -6.61 -27.07
CA SER A 170 -7.37 -6.07 -26.18
C SER A 170 -6.93 -7.06 -25.09
N ARG A 171 -5.86 -7.79 -25.42
CA ARG A 171 -4.71 -8.19 -24.58
C ARG A 171 -4.94 -8.56 -23.11
N SER A 172 -5.30 -9.83 -22.90
CA SER A 172 -5.04 -10.58 -21.66
C SER A 172 -3.55 -10.92 -21.53
N LEU A 173 -2.90 -10.51 -20.43
CA LEU A 173 -1.60 -11.05 -20.02
C LEU A 173 -1.80 -12.37 -19.26
N ARG A 174 -1.17 -13.40 -19.80
CA ARG A 174 -1.46 -14.83 -19.66
C ARG A 174 -1.07 -15.41 -18.31
N SER A 175 -1.99 -16.18 -17.73
CA SER A 175 -1.68 -17.40 -16.98
C SER A 175 -1.45 -18.55 -17.97
N ARG A 176 -0.45 -19.41 -17.74
CA ARG A 176 -0.30 -20.70 -18.44
C ARG A 176 0.20 -21.77 -17.49
N ASP A 177 -0.68 -22.70 -17.18
CA ASP A 177 -0.35 -24.05 -16.74
C ASP A 177 0.02 -24.95 -17.93
N LEU A 178 0.90 -25.92 -17.62
CA LEU A 178 1.04 -27.31 -18.11
C LEU A 178 2.39 -27.71 -18.73
N ASN A 179 3.09 -28.58 -17.98
CA ASN A 179 3.85 -29.77 -18.38
C ASN A 179 4.37 -29.87 -19.84
N ASN A 180 5.70 -29.81 -20.03
CA ASN A 180 6.48 -30.95 -20.55
C ASN A 180 8.00 -30.72 -20.41
N LYS A 181 8.72 -31.79 -20.05
CA LYS A 181 10.18 -31.85 -19.94
C LYS A 181 10.82 -31.83 -21.33
N LYS A 182 11.72 -30.86 -21.59
CA LYS A 182 13.13 -31.05 -22.04
C LYS A 182 13.70 -29.74 -22.60
N ASP A 183 15.00 -29.59 -22.37
CA ASP A 183 15.94 -28.65 -23.00
C ASP A 183 16.02 -27.22 -22.46
N ARG A 184 16.87 -27.09 -21.43
CA ARG A 184 17.55 -25.87 -21.00
C ARG A 184 18.18 -25.11 -22.18
N LYS A 185 17.83 -23.82 -22.34
CA LYS A 185 18.76 -22.75 -22.76
C LYS A 185 18.30 -21.38 -22.23
N LYS A 186 19.08 -20.87 -21.25
CA LYS A 186 19.30 -19.47 -20.82
C LYS A 186 18.13 -18.48 -20.94
N SER A 187 17.44 -18.22 -19.82
CA SER A 187 16.77 -16.94 -19.60
C SER A 187 17.79 -15.84 -19.30
N SER A 188 17.47 -14.67 -19.81
CA SER A 188 18.27 -13.44 -19.85
C SER A 188 18.72 -12.96 -18.48
N LYS A 189 20.04 -12.78 -18.35
CA LYS A 189 20.64 -11.84 -17.40
C LYS A 189 19.97 -10.47 -17.59
N SER A 190 19.27 -9.97 -16.59
CA SER A 190 19.10 -8.52 -16.46
C SER A 190 20.51 -7.95 -16.26
N LYS A 191 20.95 -7.13 -17.22
CA LYS A 191 22.16 -6.32 -17.07
C LYS A 191 21.91 -5.31 -15.94
N PRO A 192 22.93 -4.87 -15.21
CA PRO A 192 22.78 -3.79 -14.25
C PRO A 192 22.34 -2.55 -15.01
N ASN A 193 21.15 -2.03 -14.70
CA ASN A 193 20.68 -0.79 -15.30
C ASN A 193 21.66 0.33 -14.90
N LYS A 194 22.10 1.08 -15.91
CA LYS A 194 22.88 2.30 -15.72
C LYS A 194 22.05 3.22 -14.82
N LYS A 195 22.68 3.69 -13.74
CA LYS A 195 22.15 4.72 -12.84
C LYS A 195 21.57 5.87 -13.66
N ASP A 196 20.24 5.98 -13.68
CA ASP A 196 19.58 7.23 -14.00
C ASP A 196 19.92 8.21 -12.88
N LYS A 197 20.63 9.27 -13.23
CA LYS A 197 21.26 10.20 -12.28
C LYS A 197 20.29 11.24 -11.70
N ASN A 198 18.98 11.11 -11.90
CA ASN A 198 18.01 12.15 -11.54
C ASN A 198 16.93 11.77 -10.49
N SER A 199 16.92 10.57 -9.89
CA SER A 199 16.03 10.25 -8.75
C SER A 199 16.74 10.23 -7.39
N THR A 200 17.87 10.94 -7.27
CA THR A 200 18.66 10.98 -6.02
C THR A 200 18.00 11.88 -4.97
N LEU A 201 16.82 11.50 -4.49
CA LEU A 201 16.47 11.80 -3.09
C LEU A 201 17.50 11.06 -2.26
N ASN A 202 18.32 11.82 -1.54
CA ASN A 202 19.52 11.34 -0.88
C ASN A 202 19.19 10.17 0.06
N ARG A 203 19.53 8.95 -0.38
CA ARG A 203 19.58 7.70 0.41
C ARG A 203 20.32 7.88 1.75
N THR A 204 21.09 8.96 1.88
CA THR A 204 21.86 9.43 3.04
C THR A 204 21.07 10.20 4.11
N LEU A 205 19.77 10.49 3.94
CA LEU A 205 19.03 11.37 4.87
C LEU A 205 18.44 10.66 6.11
N LEU A 206 18.37 9.32 6.11
CA LEU A 206 17.94 8.57 7.29
C LEU A 206 19.17 8.18 8.12
N PRO A 207 19.27 8.60 9.40
CA PRO A 207 20.47 8.40 10.22
C PRO A 207 20.94 6.95 10.41
N ASP A 208 20.12 5.96 10.07
CA ASP A 208 20.31 4.55 10.41
C ASP A 208 20.18 3.59 9.21
N TYR A 209 20.17 4.09 7.97
CA TYR A 209 20.07 3.21 6.78
C TYR A 209 21.45 2.71 6.35
N ASP A 210 21.66 1.40 6.40
CA ASP A 210 22.89 0.73 5.97
C ASP A 210 22.81 0.14 4.55
N GLY A 211 21.65 0.27 3.89
CA GLY A 211 21.41 -0.27 2.55
C GLY A 211 21.02 -1.74 2.52
N VAL A 212 20.86 -2.39 3.67
CA VAL A 212 20.39 -3.77 3.74
C VAL A 212 18.88 -3.79 3.51
N VAL A 213 18.45 -4.62 2.55
CA VAL A 213 17.03 -4.87 2.26
C VAL A 213 16.66 -6.23 2.81
N TYR A 214 15.49 -6.28 3.44
CA TYR A 214 14.87 -7.51 3.92
C TYR A 214 13.64 -7.79 3.09
N THR A 215 13.27 -9.06 3.01
CA THR A 215 12.07 -9.51 2.30
C THR A 215 11.23 -10.31 3.27
N LEU A 216 9.94 -10.01 3.29
CA LEU A 216 8.95 -10.73 4.09
C LEU A 216 8.27 -11.78 3.21
N ASP A 217 8.38 -13.05 3.59
CA ASP A 217 7.85 -14.20 2.84
C ASP A 217 6.71 -14.87 3.62
N ALA A 218 5.50 -14.81 3.05
CA ALA A 218 4.30 -15.45 3.60
C ALA A 218 3.95 -16.80 2.94
N LYS A 219 4.88 -17.47 2.26
CA LYS A 219 4.61 -18.72 1.52
C LYS A 219 4.15 -19.87 2.41
N LEU A 220 4.84 -20.11 3.53
CA LEU A 220 4.56 -21.23 4.45
C LEU A 220 3.75 -20.81 5.67
N VAL A 221 4.05 -19.62 6.20
CA VAL A 221 3.40 -19.07 7.39
C VAL A 221 3.05 -17.61 7.09
N GLY A 222 1.80 -17.23 7.31
CA GLY A 222 1.33 -15.88 7.10
C GLY A 222 -0.12 -15.72 7.53
N ASN A 223 -0.61 -14.48 7.52
CA ASN A 223 -1.99 -14.16 7.88
C ASN A 223 -2.87 -13.95 6.62
N VAL A 224 -4.07 -13.39 6.82
CA VAL A 224 -4.99 -13.08 5.71
C VAL A 224 -4.41 -12.11 4.67
N GLY A 225 -3.44 -11.27 5.07
CA GLY A 225 -2.83 -10.25 4.20
C GLY A 225 -2.16 -10.83 2.95
N ARG A 226 -1.71 -12.09 3.01
CA ARG A 226 -1.13 -12.80 1.86
C ARG A 226 -2.11 -13.04 0.70
N TYR A 227 -3.42 -12.90 0.93
CA TYR A 227 -4.46 -13.18 -0.05
C TYR A 227 -5.08 -11.91 -0.67
N PHE A 228 -4.56 -10.72 -0.35
CA PHE A 228 -4.93 -9.52 -1.09
C PHE A 228 -4.36 -9.61 -2.51
N ASN A 229 -5.21 -9.40 -3.49
CA ASN A 229 -4.81 -9.49 -4.89
C ASN A 229 -4.27 -8.14 -5.37
N HIS A 230 -3.38 -8.19 -6.36
CA HIS A 230 -2.96 -6.99 -7.07
C HIS A 230 -4.12 -6.43 -7.92
N SER A 231 -4.23 -5.11 -7.96
CA SER A 231 -5.15 -4.35 -8.81
C SER A 231 -4.43 -3.12 -9.36
N CYS A 232 -4.72 -2.74 -10.61
CA CYS A 232 -4.25 -1.48 -11.19
C CYS A 232 -5.01 -0.26 -10.65
N SER A 233 -6.17 -0.47 -10.02
CA SER A 233 -6.93 0.56 -9.30
C SER A 233 -7.27 0.03 -7.91
N PRO A 234 -6.29 0.02 -6.99
CA PRO A 234 -6.47 -0.56 -5.67
C PRO A 234 -7.42 0.30 -4.81
N ASN A 235 -8.10 -0.35 -3.86
CA ASN A 235 -8.95 0.34 -2.87
C ASN A 235 -8.34 0.29 -1.45
N ILE A 236 -7.18 -0.35 -1.31
CA ILE A 236 -6.33 -0.36 -0.12
C ILE A 236 -4.91 0.05 -0.51
N ALA A 237 -4.20 0.69 0.41
CA ALA A 237 -2.79 1.07 0.26
C ALA A 237 -1.96 0.48 1.39
N VAL A 238 -0.68 0.30 1.10
CA VAL A 238 0.34 -0.14 2.05
C VAL A 238 0.87 1.07 2.82
N GLN A 239 1.01 0.93 4.12
CA GLN A 239 1.64 1.91 5.00
C GLN A 239 2.66 1.21 5.90
N ASN A 240 3.88 1.76 5.94
CA ASN A 240 4.88 1.37 6.94
C ASN A 240 4.47 1.88 8.33
N VAL A 241 4.35 0.98 9.30
CA VAL A 241 3.96 1.29 10.68
C VAL A 241 4.98 0.74 11.67
N PHE A 242 5.47 1.59 12.56
CA PHE A 242 6.47 1.26 13.57
C PHE A 242 5.81 1.24 14.95
N VAL A 243 5.83 0.07 15.60
CA VAL A 243 5.21 -0.14 16.91
C VAL A 243 6.29 -0.44 17.95
N ASP A 244 6.84 -1.66 17.93
CA ASP A 244 7.76 -2.14 18.96
C ASP A 244 9.18 -1.66 18.73
N THR A 245 9.63 -1.78 17.48
CA THR A 245 10.91 -1.27 17.00
C THR A 245 10.69 0.01 16.20
N HIS A 246 11.64 0.93 16.33
CA HIS A 246 11.74 2.11 15.47
C HIS A 246 12.84 1.94 14.43
N ASP A 247 13.32 0.71 14.25
CA ASP A 247 14.24 0.32 13.19
C ASP A 247 13.51 0.35 11.85
N ILE A 248 14.02 1.16 10.93
CA ILE A 248 13.43 1.39 9.61
C ILE A 248 13.44 0.15 8.72
N HIS A 249 14.27 -0.85 9.03
CA HIS A 249 14.34 -2.10 8.26
C HIS A 249 13.18 -3.05 8.59
N PHE A 250 12.50 -2.85 9.72
CA PHE A 250 11.46 -3.76 10.22
C PHE A 250 10.14 -3.04 10.50
N PRO A 251 9.55 -2.35 9.51
CA PRO A 251 8.20 -1.83 9.64
C PRO A 251 7.19 -2.99 9.68
N TRP A 252 6.07 -2.75 10.34
CA TRP A 252 4.87 -3.53 10.08
C TRP A 252 4.21 -2.99 8.82
N ILE A 253 4.00 -3.86 7.84
CA ILE A 253 3.33 -3.53 6.58
C ILE A 253 1.83 -3.55 6.82
N GLY A 254 1.22 -2.38 7.01
CA GLY A 254 -0.21 -2.24 7.28
C GLY A 254 -1.02 -1.89 6.03
N PHE A 255 -2.18 -2.53 5.84
CA PHE A 255 -3.13 -2.18 4.78
C PHE A 255 -4.22 -1.25 5.32
N PHE A 256 -4.46 -0.15 4.61
CA PHE A 256 -5.49 0.84 4.92
C PHE A 256 -6.35 1.12 3.70
N THR A 257 -7.66 1.32 3.88
CA THR A 257 -8.55 1.70 2.76
C THR A 257 -8.22 3.08 2.21
N THR A 258 -8.09 3.23 0.89
CA THR A 258 -7.87 4.52 0.20
C THR A 258 -9.16 5.24 -0.16
N LYS A 259 -10.31 4.59 0.02
CA LYS A 259 -11.65 5.12 -0.19
C LYS A 259 -12.65 4.38 0.69
N THR A 260 -13.89 4.83 0.72
CA THR A 260 -14.97 4.04 1.34
C THR A 260 -15.24 2.80 0.48
N ILE A 261 -15.24 1.62 1.09
CA ILE A 261 -15.44 0.33 0.42
C ILE A 261 -16.74 -0.29 0.91
N ARG A 262 -17.62 -0.69 -0.02
CA ARG A 262 -18.89 -1.34 0.32
C ARG A 262 -18.72 -2.80 0.72
N ALA A 263 -19.61 -3.30 1.56
CA ALA A 263 -19.72 -4.72 1.89
C ALA A 263 -19.73 -5.61 0.63
N GLY A 264 -19.02 -6.73 0.68
CA GLY A 264 -18.90 -7.69 -0.43
C GLY A 264 -17.85 -7.34 -1.48
N THR A 265 -17.29 -6.12 -1.47
CA THR A 265 -16.23 -5.69 -2.39
C THR A 265 -14.91 -6.37 -2.05
N GLU A 266 -14.19 -6.83 -3.07
CA GLU A 266 -12.82 -7.34 -2.93
C GLU A 266 -11.87 -6.23 -2.49
N LEU A 267 -10.94 -6.58 -1.59
CA LEU A 267 -9.89 -5.72 -1.05
C LEU A 267 -8.57 -5.97 -1.79
#